data_AF-A0AAE0A798-F1
#
_entry.id   AF-A0AAE0A798-F1
#
_cell.length_a   1.000
_cell.length_b   1.000
_cell.length_c   1.000
_cell.angle_alpha   90.00
_cell.angle_beta   90.00
_cell.angle_gamma   90.00
#
_symmetry.space_group_name_H-M   'P 1'
#
loop_
_entity.id
_entity.type
_entity.pdbx_description
1 polymer ?
#
loop_
_entity_poly.entity_id
_entity_poly.type
_entity_poly.pdbx_seq_one_letter_code
_entity_poly.pdbx_strand_id
1 'polypeptide(L)'
;MFLENFHVSNNEWLNELYVERQRWVPAFVKDSFWVRMSTTQRNESMHAFFYGYVNSKTSLKQFVEQYENALRDKVEKEKHADFNYLNTQIPCITHYAIKKQFQAIYTNAKFREFQQEVIGKLYCEVSPCPNNILSANFIVKEYVQVREDNHRSVDFIVHLNEVGCEINCNCRLFESKGILCRHAIAVLIRQGIFCVPDKYILKR
;
A
#
# COMPACT_ATOMS: atom_id res chain seq x y z
N MET A 1 22.79 -23.88 -1.27
CA MET A 1 21.90 -23.00 -0.45
C MET A 1 22.52 -21.60 -0.42
N PHE A 2 21.77 -20.48 -0.36
CA PHE A 2 22.34 -19.11 -0.53
C PHE A 2 23.63 -18.86 0.29
N LEU A 3 23.67 -19.31 1.55
CA LEU A 3 24.85 -19.16 2.40
C LEU A 3 26.05 -20.04 2.01
N GLU A 4 25.80 -21.21 1.44
CA GLU A 4 26.85 -22.10 0.90
C GLU A 4 27.45 -21.53 -0.38
N ASN A 5 26.62 -20.91 -1.24
CA ASN A 5 27.05 -20.32 -2.50
C ASN A 5 27.98 -19.11 -2.30
N PHE A 6 27.91 -18.44 -1.15
CA PHE A 6 28.76 -17.32 -0.78
C PHE A 6 29.83 -17.68 0.27
N HIS A 7 30.00 -18.96 0.60
CA HIS A 7 30.99 -19.46 1.58
C HIS A 7 30.94 -18.75 2.95
N VAL A 8 29.78 -18.22 3.35
CA VAL A 8 29.56 -17.49 4.61
C VAL A 8 28.76 -18.30 5.64
N SER A 9 28.59 -19.60 5.37
CA SER A 9 27.91 -20.56 6.25
C SER A 9 28.56 -20.75 7.63
N ASN A 10 29.81 -20.30 7.83
CA ASN A 10 30.47 -20.35 9.15
C ASN A 10 30.13 -19.16 10.06
N ASN A 11 29.40 -18.16 9.57
CA ASN A 11 28.99 -17.02 10.38
C ASN A 11 27.61 -17.31 11.02
N GLU A 12 27.62 -17.55 12.33
CA GLU A 12 26.44 -17.88 13.12
C GLU A 12 25.33 -16.81 13.02
N TRP A 13 25.71 -15.53 13.07
CA TRP A 13 24.77 -14.41 12.93
C TRP A 13 24.10 -14.37 11.55
N LEU A 14 24.84 -14.66 10.47
CA LEU A 14 24.27 -14.75 9.12
C LEU A 14 23.35 -15.97 8.95
N ASN A 15 23.66 -17.09 9.60
CA ASN A 15 22.77 -18.25 9.63
C ASN A 15 21.46 -17.92 10.33
N GLU A 16 21.50 -17.30 11.51
CA GLU A 16 20.30 -16.87 12.25
C GLU A 16 19.45 -15.90 11.43
N LEU A 17 20.07 -14.88 10.84
CA LEU A 17 19.37 -13.93 9.96
C LEU A 17 18.72 -14.61 8.75
N TYR A 18 19.41 -15.58 8.16
CA TYR A 18 18.90 -16.33 7.02
C TYR A 18 17.74 -17.24 7.41
N VAL A 19 17.76 -17.89 8.58
CA VAL A 19 16.62 -18.65 9.10
C VAL A 19 15.41 -17.74 9.29
N GLU A 20 15.63 -16.54 9.83
CA GLU A 20 14.60 -15.55 10.11
C GLU A 20 14.12 -14.76 8.88
N ARG A 21 14.65 -15.04 7.67
CA ARG A 21 14.34 -14.32 6.42
C ARG A 21 12.85 -14.22 6.12
N GLN A 22 12.06 -15.22 6.54
CA GLN A 22 10.60 -15.23 6.39
C GLN A 22 9.91 -14.07 7.12
N ARG A 23 10.56 -13.45 8.12
CA ARG A 23 9.98 -12.38 8.95
C ARG A 23 10.31 -10.98 8.45
N TRP A 24 11.28 -10.80 7.57
CA TRP A 24 11.76 -9.47 7.18
C TRP A 24 12.06 -9.28 5.69
N VAL A 25 12.26 -10.35 4.92
CA VAL A 25 12.52 -10.23 3.48
C VAL A 25 11.20 -9.95 2.74
N PRO A 26 11.11 -8.85 1.95
CA PRO A 26 9.89 -8.42 1.27
C PRO A 26 9.19 -9.49 0.43
N ALA A 27 9.96 -10.40 -0.19
CA ALA A 27 9.42 -11.48 -1.01
C ALA A 27 8.62 -12.52 -0.20
N PHE A 28 8.96 -12.72 1.07
CA PHE A 28 8.31 -13.71 1.96
C PHE A 28 7.21 -13.10 2.83
N VAL A 29 7.28 -11.79 3.09
CA VAL A 29 6.32 -11.10 3.98
C VAL A 29 5.15 -10.44 3.23
N LYS A 30 5.08 -10.60 1.90
CA LYS A 30 4.14 -9.91 1.01
C LYS A 30 2.66 -10.23 1.32
N ASP A 31 2.41 -11.39 1.89
CA ASP A 31 1.08 -11.86 2.28
C ASP A 31 0.69 -11.45 3.72
N SER A 32 1.57 -10.75 4.43
CA SER A 32 1.33 -10.25 5.80
C SER A 32 0.98 -8.76 5.79
N PHE A 33 0.16 -8.33 6.74
CA PHE A 33 -0.22 -6.93 6.90
C PHE A 33 0.88 -6.14 7.64
N TRP A 34 1.42 -5.08 7.03
CA TRP A 34 2.56 -4.33 7.59
C TRP A 34 2.31 -2.85 7.86
N VAL A 35 1.10 -2.30 7.60
CA VAL A 35 0.78 -0.88 7.86
C VAL A 35 1.86 0.09 7.32
N ARG A 36 2.45 -0.20 6.14
CA ARG A 36 3.51 0.65 5.56
C ARG A 36 4.78 0.76 6.43
N MET A 37 5.02 -0.15 7.38
CA MET A 37 6.22 -0.17 8.21
C MET A 37 7.27 -1.14 7.63
N SER A 38 8.00 -0.71 6.59
CA SER A 38 9.31 -1.33 6.34
C SER A 38 10.32 -0.85 7.40
N THR A 39 11.37 -1.63 7.66
CA THR A 39 12.38 -1.31 8.68
C THR A 39 13.04 0.06 8.47
N THR A 40 13.24 0.49 7.21
CA THR A 40 13.81 1.80 6.86
C THR A 40 12.82 2.96 7.02
N GLN A 41 11.57 2.79 6.57
CA GLN A 41 10.51 3.79 6.78
C GLN A 41 10.22 4.03 8.27
N ARG A 42 10.39 3.01 9.12
CA ARG A 42 10.25 3.17 10.57
C ARG A 42 11.22 4.22 11.11
N ASN A 43 12.49 4.12 10.75
CA ASN A 43 13.52 5.04 11.25
C ASN A 43 13.34 6.45 10.67
N GLU A 44 13.04 6.56 9.38
CA GLU A 44 12.74 7.85 8.73
C GLU A 44 11.49 8.52 9.33
N SER A 45 10.44 7.75 9.62
CA SER A 45 9.20 8.27 10.22
C SER A 45 9.39 8.69 11.67
N MET A 46 10.18 7.95 12.46
CA MET A 46 10.50 8.32 13.84
C MET A 46 11.37 9.57 13.88
N HIS A 47 12.38 9.64 13.01
CA HIS A 47 13.20 10.83 12.88
C HIS A 47 12.35 12.04 12.48
N ALA A 48 11.46 11.91 11.49
CA ALA A 48 10.56 12.98 11.07
C ALA A 48 9.56 13.39 12.17
N PHE A 49 9.07 12.45 12.98
CA PHE A 49 8.17 12.74 14.09
C PHE A 49 8.85 13.57 15.19
N PHE A 50 10.10 13.24 15.52
CA PHE A 50 10.86 13.94 16.57
C PHE A 50 11.70 15.11 16.05
N TYR A 51 11.70 15.35 14.74
CA TYR A 51 12.51 16.39 14.12
C TYR A 51 12.13 17.77 14.65
N GLY A 52 13.10 18.47 15.25
CA GLY A 52 12.90 19.77 15.88
C GLY A 52 12.43 19.72 17.34
N TYR A 53 11.99 18.57 17.86
CA TYR A 53 11.53 18.41 19.25
C TYR A 53 12.59 17.78 20.16
N VAL A 54 13.37 16.81 19.65
CA VAL A 54 14.33 16.04 20.44
C VAL A 54 15.71 16.10 19.80
N ASN A 55 16.74 16.29 20.63
CA ASN A 55 18.14 16.22 20.23
C ASN A 55 18.98 15.47 21.29
N SER A 56 20.26 15.28 21.03
CA SER A 56 21.18 14.53 21.92
C SER A 56 21.35 15.15 23.31
N LYS A 57 20.94 16.41 23.52
CA LYS A 57 21.01 17.13 24.80
C LYS A 57 19.66 17.18 25.53
N THR A 58 18.58 16.64 24.96
CA THR A 58 17.26 16.64 25.59
C THR A 58 17.25 15.68 26.78
N SER A 59 16.98 16.19 27.98
CA SER A 59 16.84 15.35 29.18
C SER A 59 15.56 14.51 29.15
N LEU A 60 15.50 13.42 29.92
CA LEU A 60 14.32 12.54 29.95
C LEU A 60 13.04 13.28 30.37
N LYS A 61 13.13 14.23 31.31
CA LYS A 61 11.98 15.05 31.71
C LYS A 61 11.49 15.94 30.55
N GLN A 62 12.42 16.62 29.88
CA GLN A 62 12.10 17.45 28.71
C GLN A 62 11.58 16.59 27.55
N PHE A 63 12.04 15.35 27.41
CA PHE A 63 11.56 14.44 26.39
C PHE A 63 10.06 14.16 26.53
N VAL A 64 9.54 13.95 27.74
CA VAL A 64 8.10 13.72 27.96
C VAL A 64 7.28 14.93 27.50
N GLU A 65 7.69 16.14 27.90
CA GLU A 65 7.03 17.38 27.48
C GLU A 65 7.10 17.59 25.95
N GLN A 66 8.26 17.34 25.35
CA GLN A 66 8.45 17.47 23.90
C GLN A 66 7.73 16.38 23.10
N TYR A 67 7.58 15.18 23.65
CA TYR A 67 6.78 14.11 23.07
C TYR A 67 5.31 14.51 22.99
N GLU A 68 4.76 15.06 24.08
CA GLU A 68 3.38 15.54 24.08
C GLU A 68 3.17 16.69 23.08
N ASN A 69 4.13 17.60 22.96
CA ASN A 69 4.09 18.67 21.96
C ASN A 69 4.11 18.11 20.53
N ALA A 70 5.04 17.20 20.22
CA ALA A 70 5.13 16.55 18.90
C ALA A 70 3.83 15.78 18.57
N LEU A 71 3.22 15.14 19.57
CA LEU A 71 1.96 14.43 19.40
C LEU A 71 0.80 15.40 19.11
N ARG A 72 0.68 16.50 19.87
CA ARG A 72 -0.36 17.52 19.63
C ARG A 72 -0.21 18.15 18.24
N ASP A 73 1.00 18.53 17.86
CA ASP A 73 1.27 19.13 16.55
C ASP A 73 0.95 18.16 15.41
N LYS A 74 1.22 16.86 15.60
CA LYS A 74 0.82 15.83 14.64
C LYS A 74 -0.71 15.74 14.51
N VAL A 75 -1.42 15.65 15.63
CA VAL A 75 -2.89 15.56 15.65
C VAL A 75 -3.51 16.82 15.04
N GLU A 76 -2.95 17.99 15.30
CA GLU A 76 -3.45 19.26 14.75
C GLU A 76 -3.20 19.36 13.24
N LYS A 77 -2.03 18.93 12.76
CA LYS A 77 -1.76 18.82 11.32
C LYS A 77 -2.69 17.83 10.63
N GLU A 78 -3.00 16.69 11.25
CA GLU A 78 -3.98 15.73 10.74
C GLU A 78 -5.38 16.36 10.66
N LYS A 79 -5.85 17.01 11.73
CA LYS A 79 -7.14 17.73 11.75
C LYS A 79 -7.21 18.85 10.72
N HIS A 80 -6.13 19.60 10.55
CA HIS A 80 -6.10 20.69 9.57
C HIS A 80 -6.08 20.16 8.14
N ALA A 81 -5.35 19.07 7.88
CA ALA A 81 -5.39 18.38 6.59
C ALA A 81 -6.79 17.83 6.30
N ASP A 82 -7.47 17.27 7.30
CA ASP A 82 -8.85 16.79 7.19
C ASP A 82 -9.83 17.94 6.89
N PHE A 83 -9.74 19.05 7.63
CA PHE A 83 -10.60 20.22 7.46
C PHE A 83 -10.40 20.91 6.10
N ASN A 84 -9.14 21.14 5.70
CA ASN A 84 -8.84 21.75 4.41
C ASN A 84 -9.40 20.89 3.27
N TYR A 85 -9.33 19.57 3.38
CA TYR A 85 -9.85 18.65 2.37
C TYR A 85 -11.39 18.59 2.33
N LEU A 86 -12.08 18.64 3.48
CA LEU A 86 -13.54 18.76 3.50
C LEU A 86 -14.03 20.04 2.76
N ASN A 87 -13.23 21.11 2.82
CA ASN A 87 -13.51 22.39 2.17
C ASN A 87 -12.94 22.51 0.74
N THR A 88 -11.92 21.73 0.40
CA THR A 88 -11.44 21.53 -0.97
C THR A 88 -11.88 20.16 -1.43
N GLN A 89 -13.13 20.07 -1.92
CA GLN A 89 -13.54 18.94 -2.74
C GLN A 89 -12.45 18.69 -3.78
N ILE A 90 -11.66 17.61 -3.62
CA ILE A 90 -10.76 17.20 -4.69
C ILE A 90 -11.65 17.00 -5.91
N PRO A 91 -11.42 17.75 -7.00
CA PRO A 91 -12.20 17.59 -8.21
C PRO A 91 -12.23 16.11 -8.57
N CYS A 92 -13.44 15.58 -8.70
CA CYS A 92 -13.64 14.19 -9.07
C CYS A 92 -13.00 13.93 -10.43
N ILE A 93 -11.76 13.42 -10.44
CA ILE A 93 -11.06 13.10 -11.69
C ILE A 93 -11.81 11.98 -12.45
N THR A 94 -12.64 11.17 -11.76
CA THR A 94 -13.45 10.11 -12.39
C THR A 94 -14.82 9.91 -11.71
N HIS A 95 -15.85 9.58 -12.50
CA HIS A 95 -17.26 9.44 -12.09
C HIS A 95 -17.66 8.05 -11.52
N TYR A 96 -16.71 7.16 -11.23
CA TYR A 96 -17.01 5.78 -10.85
C TYR A 96 -17.71 5.66 -9.48
N ALA A 97 -18.80 4.88 -9.41
CA ALA A 97 -19.59 4.69 -8.19
C ALA A 97 -18.79 4.06 -7.02
N ILE A 98 -17.76 3.27 -7.34
CA ILE A 98 -16.88 2.59 -6.37
C ILE A 98 -16.28 3.59 -5.38
N LYS A 99 -15.97 4.81 -5.83
CA LYS A 99 -15.39 5.87 -5.03
C LYS A 99 -16.31 6.33 -3.89
N LYS A 100 -17.64 6.36 -4.10
CA LYS A 100 -18.59 6.82 -3.08
C LYS A 100 -18.61 5.90 -1.86
N GLN A 101 -18.46 4.59 -2.08
CA GLN A 101 -18.39 3.62 -0.98
C GLN A 101 -17.16 3.86 -0.09
N PHE A 102 -15.99 4.08 -0.71
CA PHE A 102 -14.75 4.36 0.02
C PHE A 102 -14.75 5.73 0.70
N GLN A 103 -15.33 6.77 0.08
CA GLN A 103 -15.37 8.12 0.63
C GLN A 103 -16.17 8.20 1.94
N ALA A 104 -17.22 7.39 2.08
CA ALA A 104 -18.04 7.38 3.29
C ALA A 104 -17.37 6.70 4.49
N ILE A 105 -16.36 5.85 4.26
CA ILE A 105 -15.82 4.93 5.27
C ILE A 105 -14.35 5.22 5.59
N TYR A 106 -13.53 5.65 4.62
CA TYR A 106 -12.09 5.86 4.81
C TYR A 106 -11.80 7.19 5.49
N THR A 107 -10.79 7.20 6.38
CA THR A 107 -10.11 8.44 6.76
C THR A 107 -9.55 9.15 5.53
N ASN A 108 -9.36 10.47 5.57
CA ASN A 108 -8.89 11.23 4.40
C ASN A 108 -7.53 10.74 3.90
N ALA A 109 -6.61 10.40 4.81
CA ALA A 109 -5.32 9.82 4.46
C ALA A 109 -5.47 8.52 3.67
N LYS A 110 -6.36 7.64 4.09
CA LYS A 110 -6.63 6.37 3.39
C LYS A 110 -7.35 6.57 2.07
N PHE A 111 -8.27 7.52 2.00
CA PHE A 111 -8.94 7.87 0.76
C PHE A 111 -7.96 8.40 -0.29
N ARG A 112 -6.96 9.18 0.12
CA ARG A 112 -5.89 9.66 -0.78
C ARG A 112 -5.06 8.51 -1.35
N GLU A 113 -4.67 7.54 -0.52
CA GLU A 113 -3.95 6.35 -0.99
C GLU A 113 -4.80 5.57 -2.01
N PHE A 114 -6.12 5.43 -1.76
CA PHE A 114 -7.03 4.83 -2.73
C PHE A 114 -7.15 5.63 -4.04
N GLN A 115 -7.24 6.95 -3.99
CA GLN A 115 -7.29 7.79 -5.19
C GLN A 115 -6.03 7.65 -6.06
N GLN A 116 -4.85 7.49 -5.44
CA GLN A 116 -3.61 7.22 -6.17
C GLN A 116 -3.68 5.91 -6.95
N GLU A 117 -4.27 4.86 -6.36
CA GLU A 117 -4.49 3.59 -7.06
C GLU A 117 -5.54 3.72 -8.18
N VAL A 118 -6.60 4.50 -7.98
CA VAL A 118 -7.61 4.78 -9.03
C VAL A 118 -7.00 5.55 -10.21
N ILE A 119 -6.06 6.47 -9.98
CA ILE A 119 -5.35 7.18 -11.04
C ILE A 119 -4.32 6.25 -11.69
N GLY A 120 -3.57 5.50 -10.88
CA GLY A 120 -2.55 4.55 -11.35
C GLY A 120 -3.08 3.49 -12.32
N LYS A 121 -4.38 3.18 -12.26
CA LYS A 121 -5.03 2.28 -13.24
C LYS A 121 -4.88 2.76 -14.70
N LEU A 122 -4.68 4.06 -14.95
CA LEU A 122 -4.49 4.60 -16.30
C LEU A 122 -3.28 3.99 -17.00
N TYR A 123 -2.31 3.49 -16.23
CA TYR A 123 -1.13 2.81 -16.71
C TYR A 123 -1.27 1.29 -16.71
N CYS A 124 -2.50 0.77 -16.56
CA CYS A 124 -2.79 -0.65 -16.52
C CYS A 124 -3.59 -1.07 -17.75
N GLU A 125 -3.08 -2.02 -18.52
CA GLU A 125 -3.80 -2.70 -19.59
C GLU A 125 -4.28 -4.06 -19.11
N VAL A 126 -5.57 -4.35 -19.27
CA VAL A 126 -6.19 -5.59 -18.79
C VAL A 126 -6.49 -6.50 -19.97
N SER A 127 -5.98 -7.73 -19.94
CA SER A 127 -6.27 -8.79 -20.89
C SER A 127 -6.82 -10.04 -20.18
N PRO A 128 -7.75 -10.77 -20.81
CA PRO A 128 -8.19 -12.07 -20.29
C PRO A 128 -7.05 -13.08 -20.39
N CYS A 129 -6.97 -14.01 -19.44
CA CYS A 129 -5.95 -15.05 -19.46
C CYS A 129 -6.30 -16.11 -20.53
N PRO A 130 -5.44 -16.35 -21.54
CA PRO A 130 -5.79 -17.15 -22.72
C PRO A 130 -5.98 -18.65 -22.43
N ASN A 131 -5.42 -19.17 -21.34
CA ASN A 131 -5.30 -20.61 -21.12
C ASN A 131 -6.43 -21.22 -20.29
N ASN A 132 -7.47 -20.45 -19.91
CA ASN A 132 -8.42 -20.97 -18.92
C ASN A 132 -9.79 -20.29 -19.00
N ILE A 133 -10.63 -20.77 -19.93
CA ILE A 133 -11.98 -20.26 -20.25
C ILE A 133 -12.93 -20.29 -19.02
N LEU A 134 -12.61 -21.10 -18.01
CA LEU A 134 -13.42 -21.27 -16.78
C LEU A 134 -12.88 -20.50 -15.57
N SER A 135 -11.65 -19.98 -15.62
CA SER A 135 -11.10 -19.23 -14.49
C SER A 135 -11.17 -17.75 -14.80
N ALA A 136 -11.79 -16.99 -13.91
CA ALA A 136 -11.90 -15.54 -14.00
C ALA A 136 -10.59 -14.83 -13.63
N ASN A 137 -9.51 -15.26 -14.30
CA ASN A 137 -8.17 -14.73 -14.18
C ASN A 137 -7.91 -13.72 -15.31
N PHE A 138 -7.35 -12.58 -14.92
CA PHE A 138 -6.97 -11.48 -15.79
C PHE A 138 -5.47 -11.23 -15.65
N ILE A 139 -4.82 -10.95 -16.78
CA ILE A 139 -3.46 -10.43 -16.80
C ILE A 139 -3.58 -8.91 -16.88
N VAL A 140 -2.92 -8.22 -15.95
CA VAL A 140 -2.86 -6.77 -15.91
C VAL A 140 -1.42 -6.33 -16.13
N LYS A 141 -1.17 -5.71 -17.27
CA LYS A 141 0.14 -5.15 -17.61
C LYS A 141 0.22 -3.72 -17.12
N GLU A 142 1.10 -3.46 -16.16
CA GLU A 142 1.36 -2.11 -15.62
C GLU A 142 2.60 -1.51 -16.26
N TYR A 143 2.45 -0.31 -16.85
CA TYR A 143 3.56 0.47 -17.38
C TYR A 143 4.18 1.32 -16.27
N VAL A 144 5.46 1.07 -15.98
CA VAL A 144 6.23 1.74 -14.94
C VAL A 144 7.35 2.55 -15.60
N GLN A 145 7.36 3.86 -15.32
CA GLN A 145 8.44 4.75 -15.76
C GLN A 145 9.71 4.46 -14.94
N VAL A 146 10.82 4.19 -15.62
CA VAL A 146 12.13 3.91 -14.98
C VAL A 146 13.08 5.10 -15.14
N ARG A 147 13.03 5.77 -16.30
CA ARG A 147 13.72 7.03 -16.65
C ARG A 147 12.82 7.84 -17.59
N GLU A 148 13.14 9.11 -17.83
CA GLU A 148 12.32 10.03 -18.63
C GLU A 148 11.80 9.40 -19.94
N ASP A 149 12.66 8.63 -20.64
CA ASP A 149 12.31 7.99 -21.93
C ASP A 149 12.17 6.46 -21.91
N ASN A 150 12.29 5.81 -20.75
CA ASN A 150 12.29 4.34 -20.68
C ASN A 150 11.15 3.80 -19.80
N HIS A 151 10.25 3.06 -20.44
CA HIS A 151 9.10 2.42 -19.80
C HIS A 151 9.32 0.92 -19.76
N ARG A 152 9.18 0.33 -18.56
CA ARG A 152 9.09 -1.12 -18.40
C ARG A 152 7.63 -1.50 -18.20
N SER A 153 7.25 -2.69 -18.64
CA SER A 153 5.97 -3.28 -18.28
C SER A 153 6.17 -4.42 -17.28
N VAL A 154 5.25 -4.54 -16.33
CA VAL A 154 5.22 -5.62 -15.35
C VAL A 154 3.83 -6.23 -15.37
N ASP A 155 3.77 -7.56 -15.51
CA ASP A 155 2.50 -8.27 -15.54
C ASP A 155 2.09 -8.73 -14.13
N PHE A 156 0.82 -8.50 -13.82
CA PHE A 156 0.16 -8.92 -12.59
C PHE A 156 -1.00 -9.85 -12.92
N ILE A 157 -1.29 -10.77 -12.02
CA ILE A 157 -2.40 -11.72 -12.15
C ILE A 157 -3.47 -11.30 -11.15
N VAL A 158 -4.68 -11.11 -11.66
CA VAL A 158 -5.87 -10.76 -10.88
C VAL A 158 -6.92 -11.84 -11.08
N HIS A 159 -7.35 -12.44 -9.98
CA HIS A 159 -8.45 -13.40 -9.95
C HIS A 159 -9.71 -12.70 -9.45
N LEU A 160 -10.83 -12.85 -10.17
CA LEU A 160 -12.13 -12.30 -9.80
C LEU A 160 -13.19 -13.41 -9.73
N ASN A 161 -13.62 -13.82 -8.55
CA ASN A 161 -14.78 -14.70 -8.45
C ASN A 161 -16.07 -13.89 -8.65
N GLU A 162 -16.77 -14.08 -9.77
CA GLU A 162 -18.00 -13.36 -10.10
C GLU A 162 -19.14 -13.63 -9.10
N VAL A 163 -19.27 -14.85 -8.60
CA VAL A 163 -20.38 -15.26 -7.70
C VAL A 163 -20.27 -14.58 -6.33
N GLY A 164 -19.04 -14.36 -5.84
CA GLY A 164 -18.78 -13.74 -4.54
C GLY A 164 -18.21 -12.32 -4.60
N CYS A 165 -18.06 -11.76 -5.81
CA CYS A 165 -17.28 -10.55 -6.09
C CYS A 165 -15.93 -10.54 -5.33
N GLU A 166 -15.25 -11.70 -5.33
CA GLU A 166 -13.97 -11.85 -4.63
C GLU A 166 -12.82 -11.55 -5.58
N ILE A 167 -12.17 -10.41 -5.37
CA ILE A 167 -10.99 -10.03 -6.12
C ILE A 167 -9.73 -10.29 -5.33
N ASN A 168 -8.75 -10.91 -5.97
CA ASN A 168 -7.42 -11.13 -5.43
C ASN A 168 -6.37 -10.75 -6.49
N CYS A 169 -5.32 -10.05 -6.09
CA CYS A 169 -4.22 -9.69 -6.97
C CYS A 169 -2.90 -10.15 -6.36
N ASN A 170 -2.02 -10.74 -7.18
CA ASN A 170 -0.70 -11.17 -6.75
C ASN A 170 0.23 -10.01 -6.30
N CYS A 171 -0.18 -8.75 -6.49
CA CYS A 171 0.52 -7.60 -5.92
C CYS A 171 0.31 -7.48 -4.40
N ARG A 172 -0.74 -8.10 -3.84
CA ARG A 172 -1.05 -8.17 -2.40
C ARG A 172 -1.18 -6.83 -1.67
N LEU A 173 -1.54 -5.77 -2.40
CA LEU A 173 -1.67 -4.43 -1.79
C LEU A 173 -2.80 -4.40 -0.75
N PHE A 174 -3.87 -5.16 -0.99
CA PHE A 174 -5.00 -5.22 -0.07
C PHE A 174 -4.61 -5.93 1.23
N GLU A 175 -3.92 -7.06 1.16
CA GLU A 175 -3.44 -7.82 2.31
C GLU A 175 -2.39 -7.03 3.10
N SER A 176 -1.49 -6.32 2.41
CA SER A 176 -0.39 -5.58 3.04
C SER A 176 -0.78 -4.20 3.57
N LYS A 177 -1.72 -3.49 2.92
CA LYS A 177 -2.11 -2.10 3.24
C LYS A 177 -3.59 -1.86 3.48
N GLY A 178 -4.45 -2.84 3.21
CA GLY A 178 -5.91 -2.74 3.32
C GLY A 178 -6.56 -1.91 2.22
N ILE A 179 -5.88 -1.71 1.07
CA ILE A 179 -6.38 -0.89 -0.04
C ILE A 179 -6.35 -1.72 -1.32
N LEU A 180 -7.44 -1.66 -2.09
CA LEU A 180 -7.49 -2.27 -3.42
C LEU A 180 -6.44 -1.63 -4.33
N CYS A 181 -5.60 -2.47 -4.95
CA CYS A 181 -4.62 -2.01 -5.92
C CYS A 181 -5.27 -1.55 -7.22
N ARG A 182 -4.53 -0.72 -7.95
CA ARG A 182 -4.84 -0.32 -9.33
C ARG A 182 -5.18 -1.49 -10.25
N HIS A 183 -4.53 -2.65 -10.07
CA HIS A 183 -4.76 -3.84 -10.90
C HIS A 183 -6.15 -4.43 -10.66
N ALA A 184 -6.53 -4.59 -9.38
CA ALA A 184 -7.86 -5.04 -8.99
C ALA A 184 -8.93 -4.05 -9.46
N ILE A 185 -8.70 -2.75 -9.24
CA ILE A 185 -9.60 -1.68 -9.69
C ILE A 185 -9.79 -1.70 -11.21
N ALA A 186 -8.72 -1.89 -11.98
CA ALA A 186 -8.79 -1.96 -13.45
C ALA A 186 -9.66 -3.12 -13.94
N VAL A 187 -9.53 -4.30 -13.31
CA VAL A 187 -10.35 -5.48 -13.62
C VAL A 187 -11.81 -5.27 -13.25
N LEU A 188 -12.11 -4.75 -12.05
CA LEU A 188 -13.48 -4.47 -11.62
C LEU A 188 -14.19 -3.52 -12.59
N ILE A 189 -13.53 -2.43 -12.98
CA ILE A 189 -14.08 -1.45 -13.92
C ILE A 189 -14.31 -2.08 -15.30
N ARG A 190 -13.37 -2.90 -15.79
CA ARG A 190 -13.53 -3.61 -17.06
C ARG A 190 -14.73 -4.56 -17.05
N GLN A 191 -15.01 -5.19 -15.91
CA GLN A 191 -16.15 -6.08 -15.71
C GLN A 191 -17.45 -5.34 -15.37
N GLY A 192 -17.46 -4.00 -15.39
CA GLY A 192 -18.64 -3.20 -15.04
C GLY A 192 -19.04 -3.28 -13.56
N ILE A 193 -18.14 -3.77 -12.69
CA ILE A 193 -18.36 -3.86 -11.25
C ILE A 193 -17.92 -2.54 -10.62
N PHE A 194 -18.89 -1.73 -10.24
CA PHE A 194 -18.64 -0.43 -9.60
C PHE A 194 -19.00 -0.39 -8.11
N CYS A 195 -19.44 -1.51 -7.54
CA CYS A 195 -19.68 -1.65 -6.11
C CYS A 195 -18.92 -2.86 -5.62
N VAL A 196 -18.03 -2.67 -4.64
CA VAL A 196 -17.30 -3.78 -4.02
C VAL A 196 -17.96 -4.19 -2.70
N PRO A 197 -17.85 -5.46 -2.30
CA PRO A 197 -18.30 -5.92 -0.99
C PRO A 197 -17.57 -5.19 0.15
N ASP A 198 -18.27 -5.00 1.28
CA ASP A 198 -17.77 -4.28 2.46
C ASP A 198 -16.45 -4.83 3.01
N LYS A 199 -16.14 -6.11 2.77
CA LYS A 199 -14.87 -6.73 3.17
C LYS A 199 -13.64 -6.01 2.61
N TYR A 200 -13.79 -5.30 1.49
CA TYR A 200 -12.71 -4.51 0.88
C TYR A 200 -12.66 -3.06 1.37
N ILE A 201 -13.62 -2.62 2.21
CA ILE A 201 -13.74 -1.26 2.71
C ILE A 201 -13.52 -1.27 4.23
N LEU A 202 -12.25 -1.28 4.63
CA LEU A 202 -11.86 -1.32 6.03
C LEU A 202 -11.94 0.09 6.66
N LYS A 203 -12.74 0.25 7.74
CA LYS A 203 -12.69 1.47 8.60
C LYS A 203 -11.31 1.58 9.21
N ARG A 204 -10.51 2.56 8.77
CA ARG A 204 -9.16 2.83 9.28
C ARG A 204 -8.80 4.29 9.18
#